data_AF-A0A1F8AIU1-F1
#
_entry.id   AF-A0A1F8AIU1-F1
#
_cell.length_a   1.000
_cell.length_b   1.000
_cell.length_c   1.000
_cell.angle_alpha   90.00
_cell.angle_beta   90.00
_cell.angle_gamma   90.00
#
_symmetry.space_group_name_H-M   'P 1'
#
loop_
_entity.id
_entity.type
_entity.pdbx_description
1 polymer ?
#
loop_
_entity_poly.entity_id
_entity_poly.type
_entity_poly.pdbx_seq_one_letter_code
_entity_poly.pdbx_strand_id
1 'polypeptide(L)'
;MLGAVQEDSEENGMRLAGVILHRPRHRFALEQSVRSFALLNKRHASHDPQFKEVTLVCCLLFTLSDLLLGQYNTALRHLRSGLQILNEADTYTHCLPAIDQSLVEAFVRLDTQSSHFATDGPLLHLKRDGKEWSPSDTIPLPRNVQEARRQLNHVLCKGIPFLSECWVLSSTEIKLNYTSLRRTQQSLLASLSQHKQRLELFCKQSYAKLSAKEQRGVEIIRLHYLDQILSIKTCFFNGSIPGYLTPEYVALLSAHESLMAKFPERSTITLDNGIIPGLYIVASKCPDYRVRLRAIRALQSWPHCEGLINSNIIASLAFESLKRELIKVNKAELSLIVGDNEEKLVRFLFDTLSCTKHAAYWSVVRASRILQDRP
;
A
#
# COMPACT_ATOMS: atom_id res chain seq x y z
N MET A 1 6.10 1.83 -22.85
CA MET A 1 6.19 0.63 -21.99
C MET A 1 5.03 0.57 -21.02
N LEU A 2 4.99 1.41 -19.96
CA LEU A 2 3.97 1.34 -18.90
C LEU A 2 2.54 1.27 -19.44
N GLY A 3 2.18 2.11 -20.41
CA GLY A 3 0.84 2.08 -21.03
C GLY A 3 0.46 0.72 -21.66
N ALA A 4 1.41 0.05 -22.32
CA ALA A 4 1.15 -1.27 -22.92
C ALA A 4 0.98 -2.37 -21.86
N VAL A 5 1.74 -2.28 -20.76
CA VAL A 5 1.59 -3.22 -19.62
C VAL A 5 0.29 -2.95 -18.86
N GLN A 6 -0.07 -1.68 -18.68
CA GLN A 6 -1.33 -1.29 -18.04
C GLN A 6 -2.52 -1.80 -18.85
N GLU A 7 -2.56 -1.59 -20.16
CA GLU A 7 -3.66 -2.05 -21.01
C GLU A 7 -3.83 -3.59 -20.96
N ASP A 8 -2.73 -4.36 -20.98
CA ASP A 8 -2.77 -5.81 -20.77
C ASP A 8 -3.30 -6.20 -19.38
N SER A 9 -2.88 -5.44 -18.35
CA SER A 9 -3.34 -5.67 -16.98
C SER A 9 -4.82 -5.38 -16.84
N GLU A 10 -5.33 -4.31 -17.47
CA GLU A 10 -6.75 -3.93 -17.47
C GLU A 10 -7.62 -5.01 -18.13
N GLU A 11 -7.21 -5.51 -19.29
CA GLU A 11 -7.88 -6.62 -19.98
C GLU A 11 -7.92 -7.90 -19.14
N ASN A 12 -6.90 -8.12 -18.31
CA ASN A 12 -6.82 -9.26 -17.40
C ASN A 12 -7.41 -8.98 -16.00
N GLY A 13 -8.20 -7.91 -15.83
CA GLY A 13 -8.83 -7.56 -14.54
C GLY A 13 -7.79 -7.33 -13.44
N MET A 14 -6.68 -6.67 -13.76
CA MET A 14 -5.54 -6.37 -12.90
C MET A 14 -4.92 -7.59 -12.20
N ARG A 15 -5.16 -8.81 -12.71
CA ARG A 15 -4.54 -10.03 -12.22
C ARG A 15 -3.12 -10.13 -12.77
N LEU A 16 -2.15 -10.35 -11.88
CA LEU A 16 -0.74 -10.43 -12.26
C LEU A 16 -0.48 -11.68 -13.10
N ALA A 17 0.04 -11.49 -14.31
CA ALA A 17 0.24 -12.58 -15.28
C ALA A 17 1.72 -12.99 -15.43
N GLY A 18 2.65 -12.30 -14.77
CA GLY A 18 4.07 -12.49 -15.06
C GLY A 18 4.50 -11.87 -16.39
N VAL A 19 5.71 -12.20 -16.85
CA VAL A 19 6.20 -11.79 -18.17
C VAL A 19 5.86 -12.87 -19.19
N ILE A 20 4.98 -12.54 -20.13
CA ILE A 20 4.51 -13.46 -21.16
C ILE A 20 4.97 -12.99 -22.55
N LEU A 21 6.13 -13.46 -23.02
CA LEU A 21 6.76 -12.96 -24.25
C LEU A 21 5.98 -13.23 -25.55
N HIS A 22 5.03 -14.18 -25.53
CA HIS A 22 4.14 -14.40 -26.67
C HIS A 22 3.09 -13.29 -26.81
N ARG A 23 2.80 -12.52 -25.75
CA ARG A 23 1.89 -11.37 -25.82
C ARG A 23 2.60 -10.17 -26.46
N PRO A 24 2.05 -9.58 -27.54
CA PRO A 24 2.67 -8.45 -28.23
C PRO A 24 2.96 -7.25 -27.32
N ARG A 25 2.04 -6.91 -26.40
CA ARG A 25 2.21 -5.78 -25.48
C ARG A 25 3.38 -5.97 -24.52
N HIS A 26 3.61 -7.20 -24.03
CA HIS A 26 4.75 -7.51 -23.15
C HIS A 26 6.08 -7.41 -23.89
N ARG A 27 6.13 -7.91 -25.14
CA ARG A 27 7.34 -7.82 -25.97
C ARG A 27 7.68 -6.37 -26.30
N PHE A 28 6.67 -5.60 -26.72
CA PHE A 28 6.82 -4.16 -26.95
C PHE A 28 7.30 -3.44 -25.69
N ALA A 29 6.71 -3.73 -24.52
CA ALA A 29 7.15 -3.16 -23.26
C ALA A 29 8.64 -3.44 -23.02
N LEU A 30 9.07 -4.70 -23.14
CA LEU A 30 10.47 -5.10 -22.95
C LEU A 30 11.43 -4.39 -23.92
N GLU A 31 11.08 -4.32 -25.21
CA GLU A 31 11.88 -3.61 -26.22
C GLU A 31 12.03 -2.12 -25.86
N GLN A 32 10.95 -1.48 -25.42
CA GLN A 32 10.99 -0.07 -24.98
C GLN A 32 11.80 0.10 -23.69
N SER A 33 11.76 -0.85 -22.75
CA SER A 33 12.62 -0.83 -21.55
C SER A 33 14.09 -0.83 -21.94
N VAL A 34 14.50 -1.78 -22.79
CA VAL A 34 15.89 -1.92 -23.26
C VAL A 34 16.35 -0.68 -24.00
N ARG A 35 15.52 -0.13 -24.88
CA ARG A 35 15.82 1.14 -25.58
C ARG A 35 16.02 2.30 -24.61
N SER A 36 15.17 2.40 -23.58
CA SER A 36 15.29 3.43 -22.55
C SER A 36 16.62 3.30 -21.79
N PHE A 37 17.05 2.10 -21.40
CA PHE A 37 18.35 1.88 -20.78
C PHE A 37 19.51 2.32 -21.68
N ALA A 38 19.47 1.96 -22.97
CA ALA A 38 20.50 2.36 -23.92
C ALA A 38 20.60 3.89 -24.07
N LEU A 39 19.47 4.59 -24.06
CA LEU A 39 19.43 6.05 -24.10
C LEU A 39 19.95 6.70 -22.81
N LEU A 40 19.57 6.17 -21.64
CA LEU A 40 20.08 6.64 -20.35
C LEU A 40 21.60 6.49 -20.26
N ASN A 41 22.15 5.35 -20.68
CA ASN A 41 23.60 5.12 -20.67
C ASN A 41 24.35 6.11 -21.58
N LYS A 42 23.80 6.45 -22.74
CA LYS A 42 24.37 7.49 -23.62
C LYS A 42 24.30 8.88 -22.98
N ARG A 43 23.16 9.21 -22.36
CA ARG A 43 22.92 10.51 -21.72
C ARG A 43 23.78 10.73 -20.48
N HIS A 44 24.14 9.67 -19.76
CA HIS A 44 25.06 9.74 -18.62
C HIS A 44 26.41 10.36 -19.01
N ALA A 45 26.89 10.12 -20.23
CA ALA A 45 28.17 10.65 -20.71
C ALA A 45 28.14 12.14 -21.11
N SER A 46 26.97 12.78 -21.19
CA SER A 46 26.80 14.10 -21.79
C SER A 46 26.64 15.26 -20.81
N HIS A 47 26.97 15.09 -19.51
CA HIS A 47 26.85 16.13 -18.47
C HIS A 47 25.46 16.82 -18.41
N ASP A 48 24.41 16.08 -18.74
CA ASP A 48 23.07 16.63 -18.87
C ASP A 48 22.48 17.00 -17.48
N PRO A 49 22.06 18.26 -17.25
CA PRO A 49 21.55 18.70 -15.96
C PRO A 49 20.24 18.02 -15.55
N GLN A 50 19.45 17.53 -16.51
CA GLN A 50 18.19 16.80 -16.26
C GLN A 50 18.41 15.29 -16.13
N PHE A 51 19.64 14.80 -16.26
CA PHE A 51 19.94 13.36 -16.24
C PHE A 51 19.35 12.66 -15.01
N LYS A 52 19.49 13.26 -13.82
CA LYS A 52 18.97 12.70 -12.56
C LYS A 52 17.45 12.58 -12.57
N GLU A 53 16.76 13.66 -12.94
CA GLU A 53 15.29 13.68 -12.99
C GLU A 53 14.75 12.68 -14.00
N VAL A 54 15.34 12.62 -15.20
CA VAL A 54 14.96 11.65 -16.24
C VAL A 54 15.24 10.22 -15.79
N THR A 55 16.35 9.97 -15.12
CA THR A 55 16.66 8.64 -14.54
C THR A 55 15.63 8.26 -13.48
N LEU A 56 15.23 9.19 -12.61
CA LEU A 56 14.20 8.97 -11.59
C LEU A 56 12.84 8.67 -12.21
N VAL A 57 12.45 9.38 -13.27
CA VAL A 57 11.22 9.08 -14.03
C VAL A 57 11.29 7.67 -14.64
N CYS A 58 12.42 7.30 -15.25
CA CYS A 58 12.61 5.94 -15.76
C CYS A 58 12.53 4.88 -14.64
N CYS A 59 13.19 5.09 -13.50
CA CYS A 59 13.08 4.21 -12.34
C CYS A 59 11.63 4.03 -11.90
N LEU A 60 10.86 5.12 -11.79
CA LEU A 60 9.46 5.08 -11.41
C LEU A 60 8.60 4.29 -12.41
N LEU A 61 8.77 4.56 -13.71
CA LEU A 61 8.03 3.87 -14.78
C LEU A 61 8.37 2.37 -14.82
N PHE A 62 9.63 2.01 -14.59
CA PHE A 62 10.06 0.61 -14.52
C PHE A 62 9.49 -0.06 -13.28
N THR A 63 9.56 0.58 -12.11
CA THR A 63 8.93 0.09 -10.88
C THR A 63 7.45 -0.22 -11.11
N LEU A 64 6.67 0.71 -11.67
CA LEU A 64 5.25 0.50 -11.93
C LEU A 64 4.99 -0.64 -12.92
N SER A 65 5.76 -0.69 -14.01
CA SER A 65 5.60 -1.71 -15.04
C SER A 65 5.91 -3.10 -14.49
N ASP A 66 6.98 -3.23 -13.70
CA ASP A 66 7.34 -4.48 -13.05
C ASP A 66 6.31 -4.91 -12.00
N LEU A 67 5.71 -3.98 -11.25
CA LEU A 67 4.64 -4.30 -10.31
C LEU A 67 3.42 -4.90 -11.02
N LEU A 68 3.02 -4.33 -12.16
CA LEU A 68 1.94 -4.87 -12.99
C LEU A 68 2.25 -6.24 -13.60
N LEU A 69 3.53 -6.49 -13.92
CA LEU A 69 4.02 -7.78 -14.38
C LEU A 69 4.25 -8.76 -13.22
N GLY A 70 3.96 -8.39 -11.97
CA GLY A 70 4.22 -9.20 -10.78
C GLY A 70 5.70 -9.42 -10.45
N GLN A 71 6.60 -8.65 -11.07
CA GLN A 71 8.05 -8.70 -10.89
C GLN A 71 8.49 -7.84 -9.68
N TYR A 72 7.94 -8.13 -8.49
CA TYR A 72 8.17 -7.33 -7.26
C TYR A 72 9.65 -7.10 -6.93
N ASN A 73 10.51 -8.11 -7.11
CA ASN A 73 11.94 -7.97 -6.82
C ASN A 73 12.63 -6.97 -7.77
N THR A 74 12.27 -6.99 -9.04
CA THR A 74 12.79 -6.05 -10.05
C THR A 74 12.24 -4.66 -9.78
N ALA A 75 10.95 -4.55 -9.47
CA ALA A 75 10.32 -3.29 -9.08
C ALA A 75 10.99 -2.63 -7.86
N LEU A 76 11.22 -3.41 -6.80
CA LEU A 76 11.89 -2.95 -5.58
C LEU A 76 13.35 -2.55 -5.83
N ARG A 77 14.04 -3.22 -6.78
CA ARG A 77 15.39 -2.82 -7.20
C ARG A 77 15.39 -1.47 -7.92
N HIS A 78 14.45 -1.23 -8.84
CA HIS A 78 14.30 0.09 -9.48
C HIS A 78 13.94 1.18 -8.48
N LEU A 79 13.06 0.87 -7.52
CA LEU A 79 12.69 1.77 -6.45
C LEU A 79 13.92 2.13 -5.59
N ARG A 80 14.70 1.13 -5.16
CA ARG A 80 15.93 1.32 -4.38
C ARG A 80 16.93 2.20 -5.12
N SER A 81 17.17 1.95 -6.41
CA SER A 81 18.08 2.77 -7.22
C SER A 81 17.62 4.23 -7.30
N GLY A 82 16.32 4.47 -7.51
CA GLY A 82 15.78 5.84 -7.51
C GLY A 82 15.91 6.53 -6.15
N LEU A 83 15.65 5.82 -5.06
CA LEU A 83 15.83 6.34 -3.71
C LEU A 83 17.30 6.69 -3.42
N GLN A 84 18.25 5.89 -3.91
CA GLN A 84 19.69 6.16 -3.75
C GLN A 84 20.09 7.47 -4.44
N ILE A 85 19.60 7.69 -5.67
CA ILE A 85 19.81 8.95 -6.40
C ILE A 85 19.25 10.14 -5.61
N LEU A 86 18.06 10.01 -5.01
CA LEU A 86 17.48 11.07 -4.17
C LEU A 86 18.32 11.33 -2.90
N ASN A 87 18.79 10.28 -2.24
CA ASN A 87 19.64 10.40 -1.05
C ASN A 87 20.98 11.08 -1.38
N GLU A 88 21.58 10.78 -2.54
CA GLU A 88 22.79 11.46 -3.03
C GLU A 88 22.53 12.91 -3.43
N ALA A 89 21.34 13.18 -3.98
CA ALA A 89 20.88 14.53 -4.28
C ALA A 89 20.72 15.39 -3.01
N ASP A 90 20.35 14.78 -1.89
CA ASP A 90 20.16 15.46 -0.61
C ASP A 90 21.50 15.70 0.11
N THR A 91 22.25 14.61 0.27
CA THR A 91 23.38 14.54 1.20
C THR A 91 24.67 15.08 0.60
N TYR A 92 24.92 14.83 -0.69
CA TYR A 92 26.24 15.07 -1.30
C TYR A 92 26.23 16.20 -2.32
N THR A 93 25.17 16.29 -3.12
CA THR A 93 25.12 17.28 -4.22
C THR A 93 24.21 18.46 -3.92
N HIS A 94 23.41 18.40 -2.85
CA HIS A 94 22.44 19.44 -2.44
C HIS A 94 21.53 19.94 -3.59
N CYS A 95 21.25 19.06 -4.56
CA CYS A 95 20.44 19.34 -5.75
C CYS A 95 19.00 18.84 -5.60
N LEU A 96 18.60 18.30 -4.44
CA LEU A 96 17.21 17.89 -4.19
C LEU A 96 16.18 18.98 -4.55
N PRO A 97 16.39 20.28 -4.21
CA PRO A 97 15.42 21.32 -4.55
C PRO A 97 15.23 21.54 -6.06
N ALA A 98 16.16 21.06 -6.90
CA ALA A 98 16.07 21.14 -8.35
C ALA A 98 15.28 19.99 -8.98
N ILE A 99 14.96 18.94 -8.20
CA ILE A 99 14.15 17.81 -8.64
C ILE A 99 12.68 18.12 -8.38
N ASP A 100 11.80 17.76 -9.31
CA ASP A 100 10.36 17.92 -9.12
C ASP A 100 9.89 17.27 -7.80
N GLN A 101 9.30 18.08 -6.93
CA GLN A 101 8.88 17.65 -5.60
C GLN A 101 7.80 16.56 -5.65
N SER A 102 6.96 16.50 -6.69
CA SER A 102 5.97 15.43 -6.88
C SER A 102 6.63 14.07 -7.13
N LEU A 103 7.78 14.06 -7.81
CA LEU A 103 8.60 12.88 -8.04
C LEU A 103 9.23 12.41 -6.73
N VAL A 104 9.82 13.33 -5.95
CA VAL A 104 10.35 13.04 -4.61
C VAL A 104 9.27 12.44 -3.71
N GLU A 105 8.09 13.08 -3.66
CA GLU A 105 6.96 12.59 -2.87
C GLU A 105 6.49 11.21 -3.33
N ALA A 106 6.53 10.89 -4.64
CA ALA A 106 6.18 9.56 -5.14
C ALA A 106 7.12 8.46 -4.64
N PHE A 107 8.43 8.70 -4.69
CA PHE A 107 9.44 7.78 -4.17
C PHE A 107 9.28 7.56 -2.66
N VAL A 108 9.08 8.62 -1.87
CA VAL A 108 8.87 8.52 -0.42
C VAL A 108 7.64 7.67 -0.08
N ARG A 109 6.55 7.79 -0.84
CA ARG A 109 5.34 6.99 -0.63
C ARG A 109 5.55 5.52 -0.95
N LEU A 110 6.18 5.22 -2.08
CA LEU A 110 6.50 3.84 -2.46
C LEU A 110 7.48 3.20 -1.49
N ASP A 111 8.47 3.96 -1.01
CA ASP A 111 9.40 3.51 0.03
C ASP A 111 8.68 3.18 1.34
N THR A 112 7.77 4.07 1.78
CA THR A 112 6.93 3.81 2.96
C THR A 112 6.14 2.50 2.80
N GLN A 113 5.49 2.29 1.65
CA GLN A 113 4.74 1.06 1.36
C GLN A 113 5.64 -0.18 1.29
N SER A 114 6.89 -0.03 0.85
CA SER A 114 7.85 -1.12 0.72
C SER A 114 8.11 -1.83 2.05
N SER A 115 7.86 -1.19 3.20
CA SER A 115 7.89 -1.80 4.53
C SER A 115 7.12 -3.12 4.61
N HIS A 116 6.03 -3.28 3.86
CA HIS A 116 5.22 -4.51 3.84
C HIS A 116 5.73 -5.59 2.88
N PHE A 117 6.59 -5.24 1.91
CA PHE A 117 6.97 -6.09 0.78
C PHE A 117 8.48 -6.35 0.66
N ALA A 118 9.32 -5.57 1.35
CA ALA A 118 10.76 -5.75 1.40
C ALA A 118 11.18 -6.58 2.62
N THR A 119 12.30 -7.29 2.51
CA THR A 119 12.86 -8.14 3.57
C THR A 119 13.35 -7.34 4.78
N ASP A 120 13.82 -6.11 4.55
CA ASP A 120 14.55 -5.30 5.53
C ASP A 120 13.81 -4.02 5.94
N GLY A 121 12.49 -3.94 5.71
CA GLY A 121 11.70 -2.72 5.93
C GLY A 121 11.84 -1.68 4.80
N PRO A 122 11.56 -0.38 5.04
CA PRO A 122 11.76 0.67 4.03
C PRO A 122 13.17 0.59 3.43
N LEU A 123 13.27 0.70 2.11
CA LEU A 123 14.51 0.43 1.37
C LEU A 123 15.58 1.49 1.64
N LEU A 124 15.17 2.71 1.93
CA LEU A 124 16.02 3.74 2.51
C LEU A 124 15.26 4.42 3.63
N HIS A 125 15.84 4.45 4.83
CA HIS A 125 15.49 5.45 5.82
C HIS A 125 15.96 6.83 5.30
N LEU A 126 15.29 7.37 4.28
CA LEU A 126 15.42 8.78 3.94
C LEU A 126 15.10 9.52 5.22
N LYS A 127 16.17 9.98 5.90
CA LYS A 127 16.13 10.77 7.11
C LYS A 127 15.56 12.14 6.73
N ARG A 128 14.28 12.18 6.36
CA ARG A 128 13.54 13.43 6.32
C ARG A 128 13.11 13.71 7.75
N ASP A 129 14.11 14.17 8.49
CA ASP A 129 14.14 14.60 9.87
C ASP A 129 13.74 13.55 10.91
N GLY A 130 14.77 13.12 11.65
CA GLY A 130 14.67 12.79 13.07
C GLY A 130 14.28 14.00 13.93
N LYS A 131 13.35 14.84 13.47
CA LYS A 131 12.49 15.55 14.39
C LYS A 131 11.56 14.49 14.95
N GLU A 132 11.97 13.95 16.10
CA GLU A 132 11.03 13.49 17.12
C GLU A 132 9.81 14.41 17.06
N TRP A 133 8.60 13.83 17.07
CA TRP A 133 7.41 14.65 17.19
C TRP A 133 7.59 15.54 18.42
N SER A 134 7.88 16.82 18.23
CA SER A 134 7.85 17.77 19.32
C SER A 134 6.39 17.85 19.74
N PRO A 135 6.03 17.40 20.96
CA PRO A 135 4.62 17.37 21.41
C PRO A 135 3.99 18.77 21.49
N SER A 136 4.80 19.81 21.34
CA SER A 136 4.48 21.23 21.51
C SER A 136 4.13 21.96 20.20
N ASP A 137 4.33 21.37 19.02
CA ASP A 137 4.04 22.07 17.77
C ASP A 137 2.56 21.94 17.41
N THR A 138 1.85 23.07 17.44
CA THR A 138 0.44 23.13 17.04
C THR A 138 0.35 22.77 15.55
N ILE A 139 -0.23 21.62 15.22
CA ILE A 139 -0.45 21.20 13.83
C ILE A 139 -1.36 22.22 13.15
N PRO A 140 -0.89 22.92 12.08
CA PRO A 140 -1.69 23.92 11.40
C PRO A 140 -2.84 23.27 10.60
N LEU A 141 -3.93 24.01 10.42
CA LEU A 141 -4.98 23.59 9.47
C LEU A 141 -4.37 23.52 8.07
N PRO A 142 -4.67 22.47 7.28
CA PRO A 142 -4.22 22.41 5.90
C PRO A 142 -4.85 23.54 5.10
N ARG A 143 -4.06 24.19 4.25
CA ARG A 143 -4.52 25.31 3.41
C ARG A 143 -5.28 24.86 2.16
N ASN A 144 -5.00 23.66 1.70
CA ASN A 144 -5.58 23.04 0.51
C ASN A 144 -5.47 21.51 0.61
N VAL A 145 -6.02 20.79 -0.36
CA VAL A 145 -6.02 19.32 -0.37
C VAL A 145 -4.61 18.73 -0.50
N GLN A 146 -3.70 19.40 -1.22
CA GLN A 146 -2.31 18.93 -1.35
C GLN A 146 -1.59 18.98 0.01
N GLU A 147 -1.79 20.04 0.79
CA GLU A 147 -1.23 20.14 2.13
C GLU A 147 -1.84 19.11 3.09
N ALA A 148 -3.15 18.89 3.01
CA ALA A 148 -3.81 17.83 3.78
C ALA A 148 -3.23 16.43 3.48
N ARG A 149 -2.90 16.17 2.21
CA ARG A 149 -2.25 14.93 1.78
C ARG A 149 -0.81 14.81 2.29
N ARG A 150 -0.04 15.91 2.29
CA ARG A 150 1.31 15.93 2.87
C ARG A 150 1.29 15.64 4.36
N GLN A 151 0.36 16.25 5.09
CA GLN A 151 0.14 15.99 6.51
C GLN A 151 -0.20 14.53 6.78
N LEU A 152 -1.09 13.92 5.97
CA LEU A 152 -1.37 12.48 6.07
C LEU A 152 -0.09 11.66 5.85
N ASN A 153 0.64 11.91 4.76
CA ASN A 153 1.86 11.17 4.43
C ASN A 153 2.91 11.23 5.55
N HIS A 154 3.01 12.37 6.25
CA HIS A 154 3.91 12.54 7.40
C HIS A 154 3.58 11.58 8.56
N VAL A 155 2.31 11.23 8.75
CA VAL A 155 1.92 10.27 9.79
C VAL A 155 2.04 8.83 9.26
N LEU A 156 1.70 8.61 7.99
CA LEU A 156 1.82 7.30 7.34
C LEU A 156 3.26 6.78 7.30
N CYS A 157 4.26 7.65 7.09
CA CYS A 157 5.66 7.23 7.04
C CYS A 157 6.19 6.66 8.36
N LYS A 158 5.49 6.91 9.48
CA LYS A 158 5.76 6.29 10.79
C LYS A 158 4.84 5.12 11.08
N GLY A 159 3.54 5.25 10.73
CA GLY A 159 2.53 4.24 11.00
C GLY A 159 2.72 2.94 10.22
N ILE A 160 3.03 3.03 8.92
CA ILE A 160 3.16 1.85 8.05
C ILE A 160 4.35 0.96 8.46
N PRO A 161 5.57 1.49 8.69
CA PRO A 161 6.68 0.68 9.20
C PRO A 161 6.36 0.02 10.55
N PHE A 162 5.76 0.78 11.49
CA PHE A 162 5.36 0.25 12.79
C PHE A 162 4.33 -0.88 12.69
N LEU A 163 3.36 -0.76 11.79
CA LEU A 163 2.39 -1.83 11.50
C LEU A 163 3.09 -3.06 10.91
N SER A 164 4.01 -2.86 9.97
CA SER A 164 4.78 -3.95 9.37
C SER A 164 5.56 -4.74 10.42
N GLU A 165 6.21 -4.03 11.35
CA GLU A 165 6.88 -4.63 12.50
C GLU A 165 5.90 -5.40 13.38
N CYS A 166 4.81 -4.77 13.84
CA CYS A 166 3.85 -5.40 14.73
C CYS A 166 3.23 -6.67 14.16
N TRP A 167 2.94 -6.69 12.86
CA TRP A 167 2.27 -7.81 12.19
C TRP A 167 3.12 -9.06 12.07
N VAL A 168 4.45 -8.95 12.20
CA VAL A 168 5.37 -10.09 12.13
C VAL A 168 5.78 -10.63 13.48
N LEU A 169 5.55 -9.87 14.56
CA LEU A 169 5.87 -10.30 15.93
C LEU A 169 4.93 -11.41 16.41
N SER A 170 5.45 -12.33 17.20
CA SER A 170 4.67 -13.30 17.97
C SER A 170 4.05 -12.67 19.23
N SER A 171 3.07 -13.34 19.81
CA SER A 171 2.47 -12.91 21.09
C SER A 171 3.49 -12.82 22.23
N THR A 172 4.57 -13.60 22.18
CA THR A 172 5.66 -13.56 23.17
C THR A 172 6.52 -12.32 22.98
N GLU A 173 6.93 -12.02 21.75
CA GLU A 173 7.73 -10.83 21.44
C GLU A 173 6.98 -9.54 21.74
N ILE A 174 5.66 -9.50 21.46
CA ILE A 174 4.81 -8.36 21.84
C ILE A 174 4.81 -8.17 23.37
N LYS A 175 4.69 -9.25 24.15
CA LYS A 175 4.72 -9.17 25.62
C LYS A 175 6.07 -8.66 26.14
N LEU A 176 7.17 -9.15 25.57
CA LEU A 176 8.53 -8.74 25.97
C LEU A 176 8.77 -7.25 25.69
N ASN A 177 8.27 -6.75 24.56
CA ASN A 177 8.48 -5.36 24.12
C ASN A 177 7.29 -4.43 24.41
N TYR A 178 6.31 -4.89 25.20
CA TYR A 178 4.98 -4.28 25.30
C TYR A 178 5.03 -2.80 25.66
N THR A 179 5.84 -2.42 26.65
CA THR A 179 5.93 -1.02 27.10
C THR A 179 6.45 -0.08 26.00
N SER A 180 7.45 -0.52 25.22
CA SER A 180 8.02 0.27 24.13
C SER A 180 7.01 0.39 22.98
N LEU A 181 6.48 -0.75 22.53
CA LEU A 181 5.49 -0.80 21.45
C LEU A 181 4.24 0.02 21.80
N ARG A 182 3.74 -0.10 23.04
CA ARG A 182 2.56 0.63 23.51
C ARG A 182 2.78 2.13 23.52
N ARG A 183 3.98 2.60 23.88
CA ARG A 183 4.32 4.03 23.84
C ARG A 183 4.26 4.55 22.40
N THR A 184 4.87 3.83 21.46
CA THR A 184 4.84 4.17 20.02
C THR A 184 3.40 4.16 19.48
N GLN A 185 2.62 3.13 19.81
CA GLN A 185 1.21 3.01 19.44
C GLN A 185 0.38 4.21 19.94
N GLN A 186 0.52 4.57 21.22
CA GLN A 186 -0.22 5.70 21.80
C GLN A 186 0.15 7.03 21.14
N SER A 187 1.44 7.24 20.89
CA SER A 187 1.94 8.43 20.21
C SER A 187 1.37 8.53 18.77
N LEU A 188 1.35 7.41 18.04
CA LEU A 188 0.77 7.32 16.71
C LEU A 188 -0.73 7.58 16.69
N LEU A 189 -1.48 6.99 17.61
CA LEU A 189 -2.93 7.19 17.72
C LEU A 189 -3.28 8.64 18.07
N ALA A 190 -2.51 9.26 18.97
CA ALA A 190 -2.69 10.68 19.31
C ALA A 190 -2.44 11.57 18.08
N SER A 191 -1.33 11.35 17.37
CA SER A 191 -0.97 12.10 16.16
C SER A 191 -2.01 11.93 15.04
N LEU A 192 -2.43 10.69 14.74
CA LEU A 192 -3.47 10.42 13.74
C LEU A 192 -4.80 11.08 14.10
N SER A 193 -5.21 11.00 15.37
CA SER A 193 -6.47 11.60 15.83
C SER A 193 -6.44 13.12 15.71
N GLN A 194 -5.32 13.74 16.07
CA GLN A 194 -5.13 15.19 15.96
C GLN A 194 -5.16 15.64 14.48
N HIS A 195 -4.41 14.97 13.60
CA HIS A 195 -4.41 15.27 12.17
C HIS A 195 -5.78 15.06 11.52
N LYS A 196 -6.49 13.98 11.88
CA LYS A 196 -7.87 13.73 11.44
C LYS A 196 -8.79 14.89 11.87
N GLN A 197 -8.69 15.34 13.12
CA GLN A 197 -9.48 16.48 13.58
C GLN A 197 -9.19 17.76 12.79
N ARG A 198 -7.92 18.03 12.45
CA ARG A 198 -7.53 19.17 11.60
C ARG A 198 -8.12 19.06 10.19
N LEU A 199 -8.11 17.87 9.59
CA LEU A 199 -8.76 17.61 8.32
C LEU A 199 -10.26 17.89 8.40
N GLU A 200 -10.95 17.43 9.44
CA GLU A 200 -12.40 17.66 9.58
C GLU A 200 -12.74 19.15 9.73
N LEU A 201 -11.91 19.92 10.44
CA LEU A 201 -12.06 21.39 10.51
C LEU A 201 -11.88 22.05 9.14
N PHE A 202 -10.86 21.64 8.38
CA PHE A 202 -10.67 22.10 7.00
C PHE A 202 -11.87 21.74 6.12
N CYS A 203 -12.41 20.52 6.21
CA CYS A 203 -13.58 20.09 5.44
C CYS A 203 -14.80 20.96 5.76
N LYS A 204 -15.05 21.25 7.04
CA LYS A 204 -16.16 22.13 7.46
C LYS A 204 -16.07 23.53 6.83
N GLN A 205 -14.86 24.05 6.65
CA GLN A 205 -14.64 25.42 6.13
C GLN A 205 -14.62 25.48 4.60
N SER A 206 -14.10 24.43 3.95
CA SER A 206 -13.66 24.51 2.56
C SER A 206 -14.31 23.50 1.62
N TYR A 207 -14.92 22.40 2.11
CA TYR A 207 -15.34 21.27 1.26
C TYR A 207 -16.29 21.66 0.13
N ALA A 208 -17.28 22.52 0.42
CA ALA A 208 -18.26 22.98 -0.57
C ALA A 208 -17.63 23.80 -1.71
N LYS A 209 -16.44 24.36 -1.50
CA LYS A 209 -15.71 25.17 -2.49
C LYS A 209 -14.70 24.35 -3.30
N LEU A 210 -14.47 23.09 -2.92
CA LEU A 210 -13.53 22.20 -3.60
C LEU A 210 -14.10 21.69 -4.91
N SER A 211 -13.24 21.51 -5.91
CA SER A 211 -13.59 20.80 -7.14
C SER A 211 -13.95 19.32 -6.87
N ALA A 212 -14.64 18.66 -7.80
CA ALA A 212 -14.98 17.24 -7.65
C ALA A 212 -13.74 16.34 -7.43
N LYS A 213 -12.62 16.65 -8.09
CA LYS A 213 -11.34 15.97 -7.91
C LYS A 213 -10.78 16.17 -6.50
N GLU A 214 -10.85 17.39 -5.98
CA GLU A 214 -10.39 17.73 -4.63
C GLU A 214 -11.28 17.12 -3.55
N GLN A 215 -12.60 17.13 -3.73
CA GLN A 215 -13.53 16.43 -2.85
C GLN A 215 -13.21 14.94 -2.77
N ARG A 216 -13.01 14.27 -3.92
CA ARG A 216 -12.57 12.88 -3.96
C ARG A 216 -11.26 12.68 -3.19
N GLY A 217 -10.28 13.56 -3.39
CA GLY A 217 -9.00 13.52 -2.68
C GLY A 217 -9.16 13.61 -1.16
N VAL A 218 -10.02 14.52 -0.69
CA VAL A 218 -10.31 14.68 0.75
C VAL A 218 -11.01 13.46 1.35
N GLU A 219 -11.97 12.86 0.63
CA GLU A 219 -12.63 11.63 1.10
C GLU A 219 -11.66 10.46 1.22
N ILE A 220 -10.73 10.31 0.27
CA ILE A 220 -9.67 9.29 0.34
C ILE A 220 -8.75 9.56 1.54
N ILE A 221 -8.35 10.82 1.77
CA ILE A 221 -7.54 11.18 2.95
C ILE A 221 -8.29 10.85 4.26
N ARG A 222 -9.60 11.10 4.32
CA ARG A 222 -10.44 10.74 5.47
C ARG A 222 -10.45 9.23 5.71
N LEU A 223 -10.62 8.42 4.66
CA LEU A 223 -10.54 6.96 4.77
C LEU A 223 -9.19 6.51 5.34
N HIS A 224 -8.08 7.03 4.83
CA HIS A 224 -6.75 6.66 5.34
C HIS A 224 -6.55 6.94 6.82
N TYR A 225 -7.09 8.04 7.35
CA TYR A 225 -7.04 8.26 8.79
C TYR A 225 -7.84 7.20 9.56
N LEU A 226 -9.02 6.80 9.06
CA LEU A 226 -9.81 5.73 9.68
C LEU A 226 -9.09 4.39 9.63
N ASP A 227 -8.52 4.02 8.47
CA ASP A 227 -7.77 2.80 8.24
C ASP A 227 -6.62 2.66 9.22
N GLN A 228 -5.81 3.71 9.32
CA GLN A 228 -4.59 3.69 10.13
C GLN A 228 -4.92 3.71 11.61
N ILE A 229 -5.92 4.49 12.03
CA ILE A 229 -6.35 4.49 13.43
C ILE A 229 -6.79 3.09 13.83
N LEU A 230 -7.65 2.44 13.03
CA LEU A 230 -8.12 1.09 13.35
C LEU A 230 -6.96 0.09 13.34
N SER A 231 -6.12 0.12 12.30
CA SER A 231 -4.96 -0.76 12.14
C SER A 231 -4.01 -0.68 13.34
N ILE A 232 -3.64 0.54 13.76
CA ILE A 232 -2.73 0.78 14.87
C ILE A 232 -3.40 0.43 16.19
N LYS A 233 -4.69 0.75 16.38
CA LYS A 233 -5.44 0.39 17.58
C LYS A 233 -5.47 -1.13 17.80
N THR A 234 -5.53 -1.90 16.72
CA THR A 234 -5.61 -3.37 16.78
C THR A 234 -4.30 -4.10 16.50
N CYS A 235 -3.16 -3.41 16.37
CA CYS A 235 -1.92 -4.01 15.87
C CYS A 235 -1.30 -5.07 16.79
N PHE A 236 -1.64 -5.08 18.08
CA PHE A 236 -1.13 -6.08 19.03
C PHE A 236 -1.95 -7.37 19.10
N PHE A 237 -3.07 -7.44 18.38
CA PHE A 237 -3.88 -8.65 18.35
C PHE A 237 -3.37 -9.62 17.27
N ASN A 238 -2.69 -10.66 17.74
CA ASN A 238 -2.16 -11.77 16.94
C ASN A 238 -3.14 -12.95 16.78
N GLY A 239 -4.43 -12.70 16.99
CA GLY A 239 -5.52 -13.67 16.96
C GLY A 239 -6.86 -12.95 16.90
N SER A 240 -7.88 -13.51 17.55
CA SER A 240 -9.24 -12.96 17.52
C SER A 240 -9.28 -11.53 18.06
N ILE A 241 -9.82 -10.63 17.24
CA ILE A 241 -10.16 -9.27 17.66
C ILE A 241 -11.39 -9.33 18.58
N PRO A 242 -11.43 -8.56 19.67
CA PRO A 242 -12.61 -8.51 20.53
C PRO A 242 -13.87 -8.06 19.79
N GLY A 243 -15.00 -8.76 20.01
CA GLY A 243 -16.27 -8.50 19.32
C GLY A 243 -16.82 -7.08 19.50
N TYR A 244 -16.50 -6.39 20.59
CA TYR A 244 -16.91 -5.00 20.81
C TYR A 244 -16.32 -4.02 19.80
N LEU A 245 -15.26 -4.39 19.07
CA LEU A 245 -14.68 -3.57 18.00
C LEU A 245 -15.38 -3.76 16.65
N THR A 246 -16.27 -4.75 16.49
CA THR A 246 -17.00 -5.01 15.24
C THR A 246 -17.67 -3.75 14.64
N PRO A 247 -18.33 -2.87 15.43
CA PRO A 247 -18.93 -1.65 14.89
C PRO A 247 -17.93 -0.73 14.18
N GLU A 248 -16.67 -0.65 14.65
CA GLU A 248 -15.64 0.17 14.02
C GLU A 248 -15.23 -0.39 12.65
N TYR A 249 -15.16 -1.72 12.52
CA TYR A 249 -14.92 -2.39 11.24
C TYR A 249 -16.09 -2.23 10.26
N VAL A 250 -17.33 -2.32 10.75
CA VAL A 250 -18.54 -2.11 9.92
C VAL A 250 -18.60 -0.67 9.41
N ALA A 251 -18.30 0.31 10.28
CA ALA A 251 -18.23 1.71 9.90
C ALA A 251 -17.13 1.94 8.85
N LEU A 252 -15.95 1.31 9.02
CA LEU A 252 -14.86 1.41 8.05
C LEU A 252 -15.27 0.84 6.69
N LEU A 253 -15.84 -0.37 6.65
CA LEU A 253 -16.31 -0.99 5.42
C LEU A 253 -17.37 -0.13 4.72
N SER A 254 -18.35 0.38 5.48
CA SER A 254 -19.42 1.21 4.94
C SER A 254 -18.88 2.50 4.32
N ALA A 255 -17.84 3.09 4.91
CA ALA A 255 -17.18 4.28 4.37
C ALA A 255 -16.47 3.96 3.04
N HIS A 256 -15.81 2.81 2.93
CA HIS A 256 -15.18 2.36 1.68
C HIS A 256 -16.21 2.08 0.60
N GLU A 257 -17.25 1.30 0.90
CA GLU A 257 -18.34 0.98 -0.03
C GLU A 257 -19.03 2.26 -0.54
N SER A 258 -19.26 3.24 0.36
CA SER A 258 -19.83 4.54 -0.01
C SER A 258 -18.92 5.32 -0.97
N LEU A 259 -17.61 5.31 -0.73
CA LEU A 259 -16.64 5.98 -1.61
C LEU A 259 -16.57 5.30 -2.98
N MET A 260 -16.55 3.96 -3.01
CA MET A 260 -16.57 3.16 -4.24
C MET A 260 -17.83 3.45 -5.07
N ALA A 261 -19.00 3.51 -4.42
CA ALA A 261 -20.26 3.83 -5.09
C ALA A 261 -20.31 5.27 -5.61
N LYS A 262 -19.74 6.23 -4.85
CA LYS A 262 -19.68 7.64 -5.24
C LYS A 262 -18.72 7.89 -6.41
N PHE A 263 -17.67 7.09 -6.53
CA PHE A 263 -16.61 7.25 -7.54
C PHE A 263 -16.34 5.94 -8.29
N PRO A 264 -17.29 5.48 -9.13
CA PRO A 264 -17.13 4.23 -9.88
C PRO A 264 -16.00 4.33 -10.91
N GLU A 265 -15.83 5.50 -11.54
CA GLU A 265 -14.74 5.80 -12.46
C GLU A 265 -13.43 6.07 -11.73
N ARG A 266 -12.39 5.33 -12.11
CA ARG A 266 -11.10 5.31 -11.43
C ARG A 266 -10.00 4.91 -12.40
N SER A 267 -8.78 5.41 -12.15
CA SER A 267 -7.59 4.79 -12.72
C SER A 267 -7.50 3.36 -12.21
N THR A 268 -6.93 2.45 -12.99
CA THR A 268 -6.61 1.09 -12.54
C THR A 268 -5.29 1.03 -11.77
N ILE A 269 -4.51 2.11 -11.80
CA ILE A 269 -3.23 2.24 -11.11
C ILE A 269 -3.10 3.62 -10.44
N THR A 270 -2.64 3.64 -9.19
CA THR A 270 -2.20 4.84 -8.49
C THR A 270 -0.86 4.60 -7.80
N LEU A 271 -0.09 5.67 -7.57
CA LEU A 271 1.13 5.62 -6.75
C LEU A 271 0.83 5.69 -5.25
N ASP A 272 -0.35 6.19 -4.91
CA ASP A 272 -0.82 6.30 -3.54
C ASP A 272 -1.55 5.03 -3.12
N ASN A 273 -1.60 4.85 -1.81
CA ASN A 273 -2.66 4.08 -1.19
C ASN A 273 -4.00 4.75 -1.55
N GLY A 274 -5.02 3.92 -1.77
CA GLY A 274 -6.39 4.31 -2.04
C GLY A 274 -7.30 3.55 -1.09
N ILE A 275 -8.11 2.64 -1.63
CA ILE A 275 -9.11 1.91 -0.85
C ILE A 275 -8.66 0.50 -0.44
N ILE A 276 -7.61 -0.06 -1.07
CA ILE A 276 -7.21 -1.45 -0.83
C ILE A 276 -6.74 -1.67 0.62
N PRO A 277 -5.90 -0.81 1.24
CA PRO A 277 -5.44 -1.00 2.61
C PRO A 277 -6.59 -1.11 3.62
N GLY A 278 -7.55 -0.19 3.60
CA GLY A 278 -8.67 -0.21 4.56
C GLY A 278 -9.55 -1.44 4.41
N LEU A 279 -9.88 -1.80 3.17
CA LEU A 279 -10.63 -3.03 2.89
C LEU A 279 -9.86 -4.29 3.33
N TYR A 280 -8.54 -4.34 3.15
CA TYR A 280 -7.72 -5.45 3.66
C TYR A 280 -7.81 -5.59 5.17
N ILE A 281 -7.75 -4.48 5.92
CA ILE A 281 -7.86 -4.50 7.38
C ILE A 281 -9.19 -5.09 7.81
N VAL A 282 -10.30 -4.70 7.17
CA VAL A 282 -11.60 -5.30 7.43
C VAL A 282 -11.61 -6.78 7.06
N ALA A 283 -11.17 -7.12 5.86
CA ALA A 283 -11.18 -8.49 5.32
C ALA A 283 -10.32 -9.47 6.13
N SER A 284 -9.24 -8.99 6.75
CA SER A 284 -8.27 -9.85 7.45
C SER A 284 -8.46 -9.90 8.97
N LYS A 285 -9.08 -8.90 9.60
CA LYS A 285 -9.10 -8.79 11.07
C LYS A 285 -10.48 -8.67 11.71
N CYS A 286 -11.53 -8.30 10.97
CA CYS A 286 -12.85 -8.09 11.59
C CYS A 286 -13.34 -9.35 12.33
N PRO A 287 -13.87 -9.25 13.57
CA PRO A 287 -14.39 -10.42 14.30
C PRO A 287 -15.55 -11.12 13.59
N ASP A 288 -16.32 -10.39 12.77
CA ASP A 288 -17.47 -10.91 12.04
C ASP A 288 -17.08 -11.40 10.63
N TYR A 289 -17.21 -12.71 10.40
CA TYR A 289 -16.88 -13.35 9.13
C TYR A 289 -17.74 -12.87 7.95
N ARG A 290 -18.98 -12.46 8.18
CA ARG A 290 -19.85 -11.90 7.12
C ARG A 290 -19.34 -10.54 6.69
N VAL A 291 -18.87 -9.72 7.63
CA VAL A 291 -18.25 -8.42 7.35
C VAL A 291 -16.92 -8.60 6.60
N ARG A 292 -16.10 -9.58 6.99
CA ARG A 292 -14.87 -9.95 6.24
C ARG A 292 -15.18 -10.35 4.81
N LEU A 293 -16.17 -11.22 4.60
CA LEU A 293 -16.55 -11.69 3.27
C LEU A 293 -17.06 -10.56 2.38
N ARG A 294 -17.82 -9.61 2.93
CA ARG A 294 -18.21 -8.39 2.20
C ARG A 294 -17.01 -7.55 1.79
N ALA A 295 -16.03 -7.36 2.68
CA ALA A 295 -14.80 -6.64 2.36
C ALA A 295 -13.95 -7.34 1.28
N ILE A 296 -13.88 -8.69 1.31
CA ILE A 296 -13.23 -9.48 0.26
C ILE A 296 -13.94 -9.26 -1.09
N ARG A 297 -15.27 -9.29 -1.12
CA ARG A 297 -16.05 -9.02 -2.34
C ARG A 297 -15.85 -7.59 -2.84
N ALA A 298 -15.75 -6.61 -1.93
CA ALA A 298 -15.42 -5.24 -2.29
C ALA A 298 -14.04 -5.16 -2.97
N LEU A 299 -13.01 -5.82 -2.43
CA LEU A 299 -11.69 -5.91 -3.05
C LEU A 299 -11.75 -6.55 -4.45
N GLN A 300 -12.49 -7.65 -4.62
CA GLN A 300 -12.65 -8.32 -5.91
C GLN A 300 -13.38 -7.45 -6.94
N SER A 301 -14.35 -6.65 -6.51
CA SER A 301 -15.06 -5.69 -7.35
C SER A 301 -14.23 -4.43 -7.69
N TRP A 302 -13.04 -4.32 -7.09
CA TRP A 302 -12.09 -3.24 -7.31
C TRP A 302 -10.74 -3.70 -7.87
N PRO A 303 -10.69 -4.28 -9.10
CA PRO A 303 -9.42 -4.58 -9.76
C PRO A 303 -8.56 -3.32 -9.93
N HIS A 304 -7.50 -3.25 -9.14
CA HIS A 304 -6.71 -2.04 -8.97
C HIS A 304 -5.31 -2.35 -8.39
N CYS A 305 -4.34 -1.47 -8.69
CA CYS A 305 -2.98 -1.47 -8.16
C CYS A 305 -2.66 -0.12 -7.49
N GLU A 306 -2.40 -0.14 -6.18
CA GLU A 306 -2.10 1.03 -5.34
C GLU A 306 -0.65 0.95 -4.88
N GLY A 307 0.24 1.55 -5.66
CA GLY A 307 1.69 1.38 -5.51
C GLY A 307 2.06 -0.10 -5.55
N LEU A 308 2.60 -0.62 -4.46
CA LEU A 308 2.99 -2.04 -4.35
C LEU A 308 1.80 -2.99 -4.11
N ILE A 309 0.63 -2.47 -3.82
CA ILE A 309 -0.51 -3.25 -3.36
C ILE A 309 -1.43 -3.60 -4.53
N ASN A 310 -1.61 -4.89 -4.80
CA ASN A 310 -2.55 -5.37 -5.81
C ASN A 310 -3.80 -5.95 -5.15
N SER A 311 -4.97 -5.44 -5.54
CA SER A 311 -6.28 -5.86 -5.03
C SER A 311 -6.53 -7.36 -5.10
N ASN A 312 -6.16 -8.01 -6.22
CA ASN A 312 -6.35 -9.46 -6.38
C ASN A 312 -5.48 -10.26 -5.40
N ILE A 313 -4.21 -9.89 -5.21
CA ILE A 313 -3.35 -10.55 -4.21
C ILE A 313 -3.97 -10.42 -2.82
N ILE A 314 -4.34 -9.21 -2.44
CA ILE A 314 -4.87 -8.89 -1.11
C ILE A 314 -6.21 -9.58 -0.85
N ALA A 315 -7.11 -9.61 -1.85
CA ALA A 315 -8.37 -10.34 -1.77
C ALA A 315 -8.13 -11.84 -1.57
N SER A 316 -7.27 -12.44 -2.39
CA SER A 316 -6.95 -13.87 -2.27
C SER A 316 -6.30 -14.20 -0.93
N LEU A 317 -5.39 -13.35 -0.44
CA LEU A 317 -4.73 -13.54 0.85
C LEU A 317 -5.72 -13.51 2.01
N ALA A 318 -6.60 -12.50 2.04
CA ALA A 318 -7.62 -12.39 3.07
C ALA A 318 -8.63 -13.54 3.02
N PHE A 319 -8.99 -13.99 1.81
CA PHE A 319 -9.85 -15.14 1.60
C PHE A 319 -9.23 -16.44 2.10
N GLU A 320 -7.99 -16.75 1.74
CA GLU A 320 -7.30 -17.95 2.19
C GLU A 320 -7.11 -17.96 3.71
N SER A 321 -6.81 -16.80 4.31
CA SER A 321 -6.76 -16.65 5.77
C SER A 321 -8.12 -16.94 6.41
N LEU A 322 -9.21 -16.37 5.91
CA LEU A 322 -10.56 -16.62 6.42
C LEU A 322 -10.96 -18.09 6.28
N LYS A 323 -10.67 -18.71 5.13
CA LYS A 323 -10.93 -20.12 4.87
C LYS A 323 -10.24 -21.01 5.91
N ARG A 324 -8.97 -20.77 6.21
CA ARG A 324 -8.23 -21.55 7.22
C ARG A 324 -8.79 -21.40 8.63
N GLU A 325 -9.27 -20.20 8.99
CA GLU A 325 -9.94 -19.98 10.27
C GLU A 325 -11.26 -20.75 10.36
N LEU A 326 -12.09 -20.68 9.32
CA LEU A 326 -13.37 -21.39 9.29
C LEU A 326 -13.21 -22.92 9.32
N ILE A 327 -12.16 -23.47 8.68
CA ILE A 327 -11.85 -24.91 8.78
C ILE A 327 -11.61 -25.34 10.24
N LYS A 328 -11.01 -24.45 11.06
CA LYS A 328 -10.73 -24.71 12.48
C LYS A 328 -11.96 -24.56 13.37
N VAL A 329 -12.89 -23.67 13.02
CA VAL A 329 -14.05 -23.32 13.86
C VAL A 329 -15.33 -24.08 13.48
N ASN A 330 -15.69 -24.13 12.19
CA ASN A 330 -16.93 -24.76 11.73
C ASN A 330 -16.90 -25.09 10.23
N LYS A 331 -16.73 -26.38 9.88
CA LYS A 331 -16.65 -26.85 8.48
C LYS A 331 -17.93 -26.62 7.66
N ALA A 332 -19.10 -26.49 8.29
CA ALA A 332 -20.38 -26.34 7.59
C ALA A 332 -20.55 -24.95 6.93
N GLU A 333 -19.94 -23.90 7.49
CA GLU A 333 -19.97 -22.56 6.88
C GLU A 333 -19.03 -22.44 5.67
N LEU A 334 -18.07 -23.36 5.52
CA LEU A 334 -17.09 -23.33 4.44
C LEU A 334 -17.72 -23.56 3.06
N SER A 335 -18.65 -24.52 2.97
CA SER A 335 -19.32 -24.89 1.71
C SER A 335 -20.25 -23.79 1.19
N LEU A 336 -20.64 -22.84 2.05
CA LEU A 336 -21.46 -21.68 1.67
C LEU A 336 -20.62 -20.53 1.09
N ILE A 337 -19.30 -20.58 1.26
CA ILE A 337 -18.39 -19.47 0.94
C ILE A 337 -17.40 -19.84 -0.18
N VAL A 338 -17.04 -21.12 -0.32
CA VAL A 338 -16.10 -21.60 -1.34
C VAL A 338 -16.85 -22.06 -2.59
N GLY A 339 -16.73 -21.30 -3.68
CA GLY A 339 -17.11 -21.72 -5.03
C GLY A 339 -15.92 -21.76 -5.99
N ASP A 340 -16.19 -21.97 -7.28
CA ASP A 340 -15.15 -22.08 -8.32
C ASP A 340 -14.28 -20.82 -8.45
N ASN A 341 -14.86 -19.64 -8.21
CA ASN A 341 -14.13 -18.38 -8.29
C ASN A 341 -13.12 -18.26 -7.14
N GLU A 342 -13.51 -18.69 -5.95
CA GLU A 342 -12.67 -18.72 -4.76
C GLU A 342 -11.50 -19.68 -4.91
N GLU A 343 -11.71 -20.86 -5.53
CA GLU A 343 -10.61 -21.77 -5.84
C GLU A 343 -9.59 -21.15 -6.81
N LYS A 344 -10.07 -20.47 -7.86
CA LYS A 344 -9.20 -19.78 -8.82
C LYS A 344 -8.37 -18.70 -8.14
N LEU A 345 -8.92 -17.98 -7.16
CA LEU A 345 -8.19 -16.96 -6.39
C LEU A 345 -7.09 -17.54 -5.52
N VAL A 346 -7.36 -18.69 -4.88
CA VAL A 346 -6.37 -19.39 -4.07
C VAL A 346 -5.23 -19.91 -4.95
N ARG A 347 -5.53 -20.51 -6.11
CA ARG A 347 -4.51 -20.94 -7.08
C ARG A 347 -3.66 -19.76 -7.55
N PHE A 348 -4.32 -18.67 -7.99
CA PHE A 348 -3.65 -17.43 -8.38
C PHE A 348 -2.70 -16.89 -7.29
N LEU A 349 -3.13 -16.90 -6.02
CA LEU A 349 -2.28 -16.46 -4.91
C LEU A 349 -1.02 -17.31 -4.80
N PHE A 350 -1.16 -18.63 -4.76
CA PHE A 350 -0.01 -19.52 -4.58
C PHE A 350 0.93 -19.53 -5.79
N ASP A 351 0.41 -19.39 -7.01
CA ASP A 351 1.22 -19.20 -8.21
C ASP A 351 2.04 -17.91 -8.09
N THR A 352 1.37 -16.80 -7.72
CA THR A 352 2.03 -15.50 -7.53
C THR A 352 3.10 -15.54 -6.44
N LEU A 353 2.79 -16.12 -5.28
CA LEU A 353 3.73 -16.24 -4.16
C LEU A 353 4.93 -17.13 -4.51
N SER A 354 4.73 -18.18 -5.31
CA SER A 354 5.80 -19.11 -5.72
C SER A 354 6.71 -18.48 -6.78
N CYS A 355 6.16 -17.68 -7.69
CA CYS A 355 6.93 -16.94 -8.69
C CYS A 355 7.63 -15.70 -8.12
N THR A 356 7.21 -15.21 -6.96
CA THR A 356 7.76 -14.00 -6.35
C THR A 356 8.78 -14.34 -5.28
N LYS A 357 10.07 -14.20 -5.62
CA LYS A 357 11.16 -14.37 -4.65
C LYS A 357 10.92 -13.48 -3.43
N HIS A 358 11.13 -14.04 -2.24
CA HIS A 358 10.92 -13.40 -0.93
C HIS A 358 9.47 -13.02 -0.57
N ALA A 359 8.44 -13.44 -1.32
CA ALA A 359 7.06 -13.14 -0.94
C ALA A 359 6.66 -13.72 0.44
N ALA A 360 7.34 -14.77 0.90
CA ALA A 360 7.18 -15.32 2.24
C ALA A 360 7.57 -14.34 3.36
N TYR A 361 8.39 -13.32 3.07
CA TYR A 361 8.80 -12.30 4.03
C TYR A 361 7.85 -11.10 4.09
N TRP A 362 6.90 -10.99 3.15
CA TRP A 362 5.93 -9.91 3.16
C TRP A 362 5.15 -9.92 4.48
N SER A 363 5.03 -8.77 5.13
CA SER A 363 4.42 -8.69 6.46
C SER A 363 2.97 -9.16 6.42
N VAL A 364 2.23 -8.86 5.35
CA VAL A 364 0.86 -9.33 5.12
C VAL A 364 0.78 -10.85 5.00
N VAL A 365 1.72 -11.48 4.30
CA VAL A 365 1.80 -12.94 4.15
C VAL A 365 2.13 -13.59 5.49
N ARG A 366 3.13 -13.07 6.20
CA ARG A 366 3.51 -13.55 7.54
C ARG A 366 2.36 -13.43 8.54
N ALA A 367 1.67 -12.29 8.54
CA ALA A 367 0.55 -12.02 9.44
C ALA A 367 -0.63 -12.98 9.21
N SER A 368 -0.88 -13.36 7.95
CA SER A 368 -1.95 -14.29 7.58
C SER A 368 -1.66 -15.75 7.94
N ARG A 369 -0.39 -16.10 8.20
CA ARG A 369 0.10 -17.46 8.52
C ARG A 369 -0.23 -18.54 7.48
N ILE A 370 -0.61 -18.17 6.26
CA ILE A 370 -1.02 -19.14 5.22
C ILE A 370 0.11 -20.06 4.74
N LEU A 371 1.38 -19.70 4.99
CA LEU A 371 2.56 -20.47 4.61
C LEU A 371 3.14 -21.35 5.74
N GLN A 372 2.60 -21.27 6.97
CA GLN A 372 3.13 -22.02 8.12
C GLN A 372 2.71 -23.50 8.12
N ASP A 373 1.66 -23.86 7.37
CA ASP A 373 1.12 -25.23 7.29
C ASP A 373 1.38 -25.86 5.91
N ARG A 374 2.61 -25.79 5.37
CA ARG A 374 2.96 -26.68 4.24
C ARG A 374 3.18 -28.09 4.81
N PRO A 375 2.46 -29.12 4.31
CA PRO A 375 2.72 -30.49 4.70
C PRO A 375 4.15 -30.93 4.40
#